data_AF-A0A1C4XMU1-F1
#
_entry.id   AF-A0A1C4XMU1-F1
#
_cell.length_a   1.000
_cell.length_b   1.000
_cell.length_c   1.000
_cell.angle_alpha   90.00
_cell.angle_beta   90.00
_cell.angle_gamma   90.00
#
_symmetry.space_group_name_H-M   'P 1'
#
loop_
_entity.id
_entity.type
_entity.pdbx_description
1 polymer ?
#
loop_
_entity_poly.entity_id
_entity_poly.type
_entity_poly.pdbx_seq_one_letter_code
_entity_poly.pdbx_strand_id
1 'polypeptide(L)'
;MIEIGAQVDLSHPAERVWRALTDRELLGRWFAEAEMVEGVPDRMLLHTAGLPGFEANVEVEVTERQEPDLLVLACDEAGRLSELTCAVTTTKQGCRLELREVSTHGAWSAEQHEPREQQLRQALTVRLPAILDWLAFQQVDLRRADGGMTAELPLIGVRGRAGRKPRRRRTVVAVVAGAVLLAGTAAWVTLPPDSKPAAVPAPTATASPTVTAGRTTVAPTATASARPSRTTASATTRPSRTPSAKPSRTPASAAPPPPSAPSITARYQTESDRLFGYTGEIVVGNPGGVPVADWAVVVTLAEGTTVDDVDGANWRQDRRVITFTGAAVAAGGSQTITFDVRDSRPKAREPESCTIGGQQCAGL
;
A
#
# COMPACT_ATOMS: atom_id res chain seq x y z
N MET A 1 11.95 2.87 -9.09
CA MET A 1 11.67 3.56 -7.81
C MET A 1 10.17 3.45 -7.58
N ILE A 2 9.69 3.19 -6.35
CA ILE A 2 8.28 2.77 -6.14
C ILE A 2 7.31 3.89 -5.77
N GLU A 3 7.80 5.12 -5.58
CA GLU A 3 7.01 6.26 -5.09
C GLU A 3 7.26 7.51 -5.94
N ILE A 4 6.19 8.23 -6.27
CA ILE A 4 6.16 9.50 -7.00
C ILE A 4 5.34 10.50 -6.18
N GLY A 5 5.90 11.68 -5.92
CA GLY A 5 5.29 12.66 -5.01
C GLY A 5 5.29 14.08 -5.55
N ALA A 6 4.16 14.76 -5.47
CA ALA A 6 4.03 16.16 -5.84
C ALA A 6 3.12 16.91 -4.85
N GLN A 7 3.58 18.08 -4.39
CA GLN A 7 2.92 18.84 -3.32
C GLN A 7 2.88 20.33 -3.70
N VAL A 8 1.77 21.01 -3.41
CA VAL A 8 1.55 22.43 -3.70
C VAL A 8 0.78 23.12 -2.57
N ASP A 9 1.12 24.38 -2.27
CA ASP A 9 0.34 25.28 -1.41
C ASP A 9 -0.59 26.13 -2.29
N LEU A 10 -1.88 26.17 -1.95
CA LEU A 10 -2.95 26.77 -2.75
C LEU A 10 -3.70 27.82 -1.92
N SER A 11 -3.82 29.04 -2.45
CA SER A 11 -4.52 30.19 -1.83
C SER A 11 -6.06 30.09 -1.94
N HIS A 12 -6.60 28.89 -1.73
CA HIS A 12 -8.00 28.53 -1.93
C HIS A 12 -8.53 27.68 -0.78
N PRO A 13 -9.85 27.71 -0.50
CA PRO A 13 -10.47 26.87 0.51
C PRO A 13 -10.50 25.40 0.04
N ALA A 14 -10.38 24.46 0.99
CA ALA A 14 -10.23 23.03 0.70
C ALA A 14 -11.38 22.47 -0.14
N GLU A 15 -12.61 22.92 0.10
CA GLU A 15 -13.82 22.50 -0.60
C GLU A 15 -13.79 22.85 -2.12
N ARG A 16 -13.07 23.91 -2.51
CA ARG A 16 -12.88 24.25 -3.93
C ARG A 16 -11.83 23.35 -4.59
N VAL A 17 -10.77 23.00 -3.86
CA VAL A 17 -9.75 22.05 -4.34
C VAL A 17 -10.34 20.66 -4.45
N TRP A 18 -11.05 20.21 -3.41
CA TRP A 18 -11.78 18.95 -3.40
C TRP A 18 -12.74 18.81 -4.57
N ARG A 19 -13.50 19.86 -4.91
CA ARG A 19 -14.34 19.85 -6.12
C ARG A 19 -13.50 19.69 -7.38
N ALA A 20 -12.37 20.40 -7.52
CA ALA A 20 -11.49 20.25 -8.69
C ALA A 20 -10.83 18.85 -8.79
N LEU A 21 -10.72 18.11 -7.68
CA LEU A 21 -10.24 16.72 -7.64
C LEU A 21 -11.32 15.67 -7.93
N THR A 22 -12.61 15.99 -7.74
CA THR A 22 -13.72 15.01 -7.80
C THR A 22 -14.76 15.27 -8.89
N ASP A 23 -14.78 16.46 -9.48
CA ASP A 23 -15.67 16.85 -10.58
C ASP A 23 -14.98 16.56 -11.93
N ARG A 24 -15.52 15.59 -12.70
CA ARG A 24 -14.90 15.12 -13.96
C ARG A 24 -14.69 16.23 -14.99
N GLU A 25 -15.59 17.21 -15.05
CA GLU A 25 -15.45 18.35 -15.98
C GLU A 25 -14.31 19.30 -15.56
N LEU A 26 -13.95 19.31 -14.28
CA LEU A 26 -12.80 20.06 -13.78
C LEU A 26 -11.51 19.27 -13.98
N LEU A 27 -11.49 17.96 -13.66
CA LEU A 27 -10.36 17.06 -13.93
C LEU A 27 -9.90 17.15 -15.40
N GLY A 28 -10.83 17.06 -16.35
CA GLY A 28 -10.56 17.22 -17.79
C GLY A 28 -9.94 18.56 -18.19
N ARG A 29 -10.11 19.60 -17.37
CA ARG A 29 -9.61 20.96 -17.66
C ARG A 29 -8.27 21.31 -17.02
N TRP A 30 -7.79 20.52 -16.04
CA TRP A 30 -6.45 20.72 -15.45
C TRP A 30 -5.51 19.52 -15.54
N PHE A 31 -6.00 18.29 -15.64
CA PHE A 31 -5.18 17.08 -15.71
C PHE A 31 -5.38 16.30 -17.01
N ALA A 32 -6.43 15.48 -17.08
CA ALA A 32 -6.77 14.56 -18.17
C ALA A 32 -8.29 14.35 -18.19
N GLU A 33 -8.87 14.10 -19.36
CA GLU A 33 -10.32 13.85 -19.50
C GLU A 33 -10.73 12.55 -18.78
N ALA A 34 -11.87 12.56 -18.10
CA ALA A 34 -12.32 11.47 -17.23
C ALA A 34 -13.68 10.93 -17.67
N GLU A 35 -13.76 9.68 -18.12
CA GLU A 35 -14.96 8.99 -18.59
C GLU A 35 -15.44 7.96 -17.54
N MET A 36 -16.75 7.85 -17.28
CA MET A 36 -17.25 6.83 -16.33
C MET A 36 -17.26 5.45 -16.98
N VAL A 37 -16.83 4.41 -16.26
CA VAL A 37 -16.93 3.02 -16.75
C VAL A 37 -18.39 2.55 -16.61
N GLU A 38 -19.02 2.11 -17.70
CA GLU A 38 -20.43 1.69 -17.68
C GLU A 38 -20.65 0.50 -16.72
N GLY A 39 -21.65 0.65 -15.84
CA GLY A 39 -22.08 -0.40 -14.93
C GLY A 39 -21.28 -0.52 -13.62
N VAL A 40 -20.15 0.18 -13.46
CA VAL A 40 -19.35 0.17 -12.22
C VAL A 40 -19.39 1.57 -11.55
N PRO A 41 -19.99 1.72 -10.35
CA PRO A 41 -19.92 2.97 -9.62
C PRO A 41 -18.49 3.28 -9.18
N ASP A 42 -18.18 4.56 -9.01
CA ASP A 42 -16.89 5.05 -8.49
C ASP A 42 -15.62 4.64 -9.28
N ARG A 43 -15.80 4.08 -10.49
CA ARG A 43 -14.73 3.71 -11.44
C ARG A 43 -14.80 4.58 -12.71
N MET A 44 -13.66 5.12 -13.14
CA MET A 44 -13.55 6.01 -14.30
C MET A 44 -12.24 5.80 -15.06
N LEU A 45 -12.26 5.96 -16.39
CA LEU A 45 -11.08 5.96 -17.24
C LEU A 45 -10.54 7.38 -17.38
N LEU A 46 -9.25 7.58 -17.08
CA LEU A 46 -8.54 8.83 -17.32
C LEU A 46 -7.77 8.74 -18.65
N HIS A 47 -8.05 9.64 -19.58
CA HIS A 47 -7.41 9.70 -20.89
C HIS A 47 -6.00 10.30 -20.82
N THR A 48 -5.08 9.54 -20.23
CA THR A 48 -3.69 9.93 -19.98
C THR A 48 -2.70 9.46 -21.05
N ALA A 49 -3.12 8.64 -22.02
CA ALA A 49 -2.21 8.10 -23.05
C ALA A 49 -1.52 9.22 -23.84
N GLY A 50 -0.18 9.21 -23.84
CA GLY A 50 0.64 10.24 -24.49
C GLY A 50 0.94 11.48 -23.63
N LEU A 51 0.50 11.52 -22.37
CA LEU A 51 1.08 12.45 -21.38
C LEU A 51 2.50 11.98 -20.97
N PRO A 52 3.42 12.89 -20.61
CA PRO A 52 4.75 12.51 -20.18
C PRO A 52 4.70 11.60 -18.94
N GLY A 53 5.30 10.41 -19.04
CA GLY A 53 5.30 9.42 -17.96
C GLY A 53 4.04 8.55 -17.84
N PHE A 54 3.18 8.53 -18.87
CA PHE A 54 2.01 7.65 -19.00
C PHE A 54 2.05 6.91 -20.34
N GLU A 55 2.06 5.57 -20.32
CA GLU A 55 2.10 4.76 -21.55
C GLU A 55 0.69 4.40 -22.06
N ALA A 56 -0.31 4.45 -21.18
CA ALA A 56 -1.71 4.14 -21.48
C ALA A 56 -2.66 5.14 -20.82
N ASN A 57 -3.96 4.97 -21.09
CA ASN A 57 -5.02 5.54 -20.25
C ASN A 57 -5.02 4.79 -18.91
N VAL A 58 -5.18 5.52 -17.81
CA VAL A 58 -5.24 4.93 -16.46
C VAL A 58 -6.69 4.74 -16.07
N GLU A 59 -7.11 3.51 -15.81
CA GLU A 59 -8.39 3.24 -15.16
C GLU A 59 -8.23 3.50 -13.64
N VAL A 60 -9.13 4.28 -13.03
CA VAL A 60 -9.08 4.58 -11.60
C VAL A 60 -10.39 4.23 -10.90
N GLU A 61 -10.28 3.74 -9.67
CA GLU A 61 -11.39 3.34 -8.81
C GLU A 61 -11.23 3.97 -7.43
N VAL A 62 -12.27 4.65 -6.91
CA VAL A 62 -12.20 5.33 -5.61
C VAL A 62 -12.26 4.30 -4.48
N THR A 63 -11.16 4.13 -3.75
CA THR A 63 -11.06 3.16 -2.64
C THR A 63 -11.37 3.78 -1.29
N GLU A 64 -11.05 5.07 -1.09
CA GLU A 64 -11.40 5.82 0.12
C GLU A 64 -11.73 7.29 -0.21
N ARG A 65 -12.73 7.85 0.49
CA ARG A 65 -13.20 9.23 0.31
C ARG A 65 -13.67 9.85 1.63
N GLN A 66 -12.83 10.69 2.23
CA GLN A 66 -13.20 11.61 3.31
C GLN A 66 -13.22 13.04 2.77
N GLU A 67 -14.41 13.60 2.57
CA GLU A 67 -14.58 14.96 2.06
C GLU A 67 -14.42 16.01 3.18
N PRO A 68 -13.56 17.04 3.05
CA PRO A 68 -12.74 17.42 1.88
C PRO A 68 -11.25 17.02 1.98
N ASP A 69 -10.87 16.17 2.95
CA ASP A 69 -9.49 16.01 3.42
C ASP A 69 -8.66 14.92 2.70
N LEU A 70 -9.28 13.82 2.25
CA LEU A 70 -8.57 12.64 1.74
C LEU A 70 -9.36 11.90 0.65
N LEU A 71 -8.73 11.69 -0.50
CA LEU A 71 -9.21 10.84 -1.58
C LEU A 71 -8.11 9.81 -1.91
N VAL A 72 -8.43 8.52 -1.92
CA VAL A 72 -7.51 7.45 -2.35
C VAL A 72 -8.12 6.74 -3.55
N LEU A 73 -7.29 6.54 -4.58
CA LEU A 73 -7.65 5.88 -5.83
C LEU A 73 -6.74 4.66 -6.03
N ALA A 74 -7.32 3.52 -6.38
CA ALA A 74 -6.58 2.46 -7.05
C ALA A 74 -6.49 2.80 -8.56
N CYS A 75 -5.32 2.61 -9.16
CA CYS A 75 -5.02 2.93 -10.54
C CYS A 75 -4.52 1.68 -11.27
N ASP A 76 -5.01 1.43 -12.49
CA ASP A 76 -4.48 0.44 -13.43
C ASP A 76 -4.00 1.14 -14.70
N GLU A 77 -2.71 1.03 -14.99
CA GLU A 77 -2.10 1.46 -16.26
C GLU A 77 -1.60 0.24 -17.03
N ALA A 78 -2.47 -0.33 -17.86
CA ALA A 78 -2.19 -1.49 -18.71
C ALA A 78 -1.62 -2.71 -17.95
N GLY A 79 -2.18 -2.99 -16.77
CA GLY A 79 -1.79 -4.07 -15.86
C GLY A 79 -0.78 -3.67 -14.78
N ARG A 80 -0.18 -2.47 -14.85
CA ARG A 80 0.59 -1.91 -13.73
C ARG A 80 -0.38 -1.28 -12.74
N LEU A 81 -0.34 -1.74 -11.49
CA LEU A 81 -1.21 -1.21 -10.44
C LEU A 81 -0.46 -0.19 -9.59
N SER A 82 -1.09 0.93 -9.29
CA SER A 82 -0.63 1.91 -8.32
C SER A 82 -1.76 2.38 -7.40
N GLU A 83 -1.39 2.93 -6.25
CA GLU A 83 -2.29 3.63 -5.33
C GLU A 83 -1.96 5.13 -5.36
N LEU A 84 -2.93 5.97 -5.71
CA LEU A 84 -2.81 7.43 -5.71
C LEU A 84 -3.58 8.00 -4.52
N THR A 85 -2.83 8.50 -3.54
CA THR A 85 -3.36 9.27 -2.40
C THR A 85 -3.33 10.77 -2.72
N CYS A 86 -4.48 11.43 -2.56
CA CYS A 86 -4.66 12.87 -2.65
C CYS A 86 -5.09 13.41 -1.27
N ALA A 87 -4.18 14.08 -0.56
CA ALA A 87 -4.44 14.65 0.76
C ALA A 87 -4.56 16.19 0.69
N VAL A 88 -5.62 16.75 1.28
CA VAL A 88 -5.91 18.18 1.36
C VAL A 88 -5.86 18.62 2.82
N THR A 89 -4.81 19.36 3.20
CA THR A 89 -4.67 19.90 4.56
C THR A 89 -5.00 21.39 4.59
N THR A 90 -5.96 21.82 5.41
CA THR A 90 -6.26 23.26 5.57
C THR A 90 -5.09 24.03 6.19
N THR A 91 -4.82 25.24 5.71
CA THR A 91 -3.74 26.10 6.20
C THR A 91 -4.24 27.51 6.52
N LYS A 92 -3.42 28.34 7.17
CA LYS A 92 -3.75 29.74 7.48
C LYS A 92 -3.93 30.64 6.23
N GLN A 93 -3.57 30.15 5.04
CA GLN A 93 -3.59 30.92 3.79
C GLN A 93 -4.48 30.26 2.71
N GLY A 94 -5.07 29.09 2.99
CA GLY A 94 -5.85 28.29 2.04
C GLY A 94 -5.75 26.82 2.40
N CYS A 95 -5.13 26.01 1.54
CA CYS A 95 -4.84 24.61 1.80
C CYS A 95 -3.51 24.17 1.15
N ARG A 96 -2.99 23.04 1.61
CA ARG A 96 -1.89 22.29 1.03
C ARG A 96 -2.48 21.05 0.38
N LEU A 97 -2.13 20.79 -0.87
CA LEU A 97 -2.48 19.57 -1.59
C LEU A 97 -1.21 18.73 -1.78
N GLU A 98 -1.27 17.46 -1.40
CA GLU A 98 -0.23 16.47 -1.58
C GLU A 98 -0.79 15.29 -2.38
N LEU A 99 -0.14 14.98 -3.51
CA LEU A 99 -0.37 13.78 -4.31
C LEU A 99 0.80 12.85 -4.12
N ARG A 100 0.52 11.60 -3.74
CA ARG A 100 1.49 10.53 -3.55
C ARG A 100 0.99 9.29 -4.29
N GLU A 101 1.71 8.91 -5.33
CA GLU A 101 1.46 7.68 -6.09
C GLU A 101 2.49 6.62 -5.66
N VAL A 102 2.03 5.39 -5.39
CA VAL A 102 2.88 4.25 -5.03
C VAL A 102 2.56 3.05 -5.93
N SER A 103 3.58 2.47 -6.56
CA SER A 103 3.42 1.25 -7.38
C SER A 103 3.12 0.04 -6.49
N THR A 104 1.99 -0.64 -6.71
CA THR A 104 1.54 -1.82 -5.94
C THR A 104 1.70 -3.13 -6.70
N HIS A 105 1.68 -3.11 -8.05
CA HIS A 105 2.11 -4.22 -8.90
C HIS A 105 2.83 -3.68 -10.15
N GLY A 106 3.95 -4.30 -10.52
CA GLY A 106 4.92 -3.72 -11.46
C GLY A 106 5.78 -2.62 -10.82
N ALA A 107 6.81 -2.17 -11.54
CA ALA A 107 7.74 -1.15 -11.08
C ALA A 107 8.02 -0.10 -12.16
N TRP A 108 8.02 1.18 -11.80
CA TRP A 108 8.38 2.25 -12.73
C TRP A 108 9.87 2.23 -13.11
N SER A 109 10.11 2.33 -14.42
CA SER A 109 11.44 2.59 -14.97
C SER A 109 11.89 4.02 -14.60
N ALA A 110 13.20 4.27 -14.64
CA ALA A 110 13.73 5.63 -14.45
C ALA A 110 13.23 6.60 -15.54
N GLU A 111 12.97 6.09 -16.74
CA GLU A 111 12.48 6.85 -17.90
C GLU A 111 11.00 7.23 -17.78
N GLN A 112 10.21 6.50 -16.99
CA GLN A 112 8.82 6.82 -16.65
C GLN A 112 8.72 7.78 -15.46
N HIS A 113 9.55 7.56 -14.42
CA HIS A 113 9.45 8.20 -13.11
C HIS A 113 9.59 9.73 -13.16
N GLU A 114 10.70 10.24 -13.69
CA GLU A 114 10.98 11.69 -13.72
C GLU A 114 9.96 12.47 -14.60
N PRO A 115 9.60 12.02 -15.83
CA PRO A 115 8.56 12.69 -16.61
C PRO A 115 7.17 12.67 -15.95
N ARG A 116 6.78 11.58 -15.28
CA ARG A 116 5.48 11.49 -14.59
C ARG A 116 5.42 12.44 -13.38
N GLU A 117 6.49 12.47 -12.57
CA GLU A 117 6.60 13.40 -11.45
C GLU A 117 6.58 14.87 -11.94
N GLN A 118 7.27 15.18 -13.05
CA GLN A 118 7.26 16.51 -13.66
C GLN A 118 5.87 16.89 -14.21
N GLN A 119 5.17 15.97 -14.88
CA GLN A 119 3.81 16.16 -15.41
C GLN A 119 2.80 16.42 -14.28
N LEU A 120 2.82 15.62 -13.21
CA LEU A 120 2.00 15.84 -12.01
C LEU A 120 2.31 17.19 -11.37
N ARG A 121 3.60 17.50 -11.16
CA ARG A 121 4.05 18.80 -10.61
C ARG A 121 3.60 19.98 -11.47
N GLN A 122 3.64 19.88 -12.79
CA GLN A 122 3.17 20.94 -13.70
C GLN A 122 1.64 21.10 -13.65
N ALA A 123 0.89 20.00 -13.61
CA ALA A 123 -0.57 20.03 -13.47
C ALA A 123 -0.99 20.73 -12.16
N LEU A 124 -0.36 20.36 -11.03
CA LEU A 124 -0.65 20.92 -9.70
C LEU A 124 -0.19 22.38 -9.51
N THR A 125 0.92 22.80 -10.12
CA THR A 125 1.49 24.15 -9.91
C THR A 125 1.07 25.19 -10.96
N VAL A 126 0.56 24.77 -12.12
CA VAL A 126 0.18 25.70 -13.22
C VAL A 126 -1.28 25.57 -13.61
N ARG A 127 -1.74 24.34 -13.90
CA ARG A 127 -3.09 24.13 -14.48
C ARG A 127 -4.19 24.18 -13.42
N LEU A 128 -4.00 23.50 -12.29
CA LEU A 128 -4.96 23.44 -11.18
C LEU A 128 -5.23 24.84 -10.58
N PRO A 129 -4.23 25.69 -10.25
CA PRO A 129 -4.48 27.05 -9.77
C PRO A 129 -5.31 27.90 -10.74
N ALA A 130 -5.04 27.82 -12.05
CA ALA A 130 -5.80 28.57 -13.05
C ALA A 130 -7.29 28.18 -13.11
N ILE A 131 -7.62 26.90 -12.89
CA ILE A 131 -9.01 26.44 -12.79
C ILE A 131 -9.65 26.85 -11.45
N LEU A 132 -8.89 26.83 -10.35
CA LEU A 132 -9.37 27.26 -9.04
C LEU A 132 -9.63 28.78 -8.95
N ASP A 133 -8.79 29.59 -9.62
CA ASP A 133 -9.03 31.02 -9.82
C ASP A 133 -10.27 31.26 -10.69
N TRP A 134 -10.40 30.55 -11.83
CA TRP A 134 -11.60 30.65 -12.67
C TRP A 134 -12.88 30.33 -11.88
N LEU A 135 -12.87 29.26 -11.07
CA LEU A 135 -13.97 28.92 -10.16
C LEU A 135 -14.25 30.01 -9.11
N ALA A 136 -13.20 30.66 -8.60
CA ALA A 136 -13.34 31.78 -7.66
C ALA A 136 -14.02 33.00 -8.32
N PHE A 137 -13.65 33.34 -9.57
CA PHE A 137 -14.30 34.42 -10.33
C PHE A 137 -15.77 34.12 -10.62
N GLN A 138 -16.11 32.90 -11.06
CA GLN A 138 -17.51 32.50 -11.29
C GLN A 138 -18.39 32.65 -10.04
N GLN A 139 -17.85 32.37 -8.85
CA GLN A 139 -18.55 32.54 -7.56
C GLN A 139 -18.79 34.02 -7.19
N VAL A 140 -18.03 34.97 -7.75
CA VAL A 140 -18.23 36.41 -7.55
C VAL A 140 -19.29 36.96 -8.51
N ASP A 141 -19.25 36.58 -9.79
CA ASP A 141 -20.18 37.10 -10.79
C ASP A 141 -21.63 36.64 -10.58
N LEU A 142 -21.84 35.38 -10.15
CA LEU A 142 -23.19 34.89 -9.80
C LEU A 142 -23.85 35.73 -8.70
N ARG A 143 -23.08 36.17 -7.69
CA ARG A 143 -23.57 37.04 -6.60
C ARG A 143 -23.87 38.47 -7.06
N ARG A 144 -23.55 38.83 -8.31
CA ARG A 144 -23.92 40.11 -8.92
C ARG A 144 -25.32 40.08 -9.54
N ALA A 145 -25.81 38.90 -9.93
CA ALA A 145 -27.14 38.75 -10.53
C ALA A 145 -28.29 38.91 -9.52
N ASP A 146 -28.09 38.45 -8.28
CA ASP A 146 -29.02 38.70 -7.16
C ASP A 146 -28.93 40.14 -6.61
N GLY A 147 -27.91 40.89 -7.03
CA GLY A 147 -27.80 42.33 -6.78
C GLY A 147 -28.78 43.09 -7.67
N GLY A 148 -29.90 43.51 -7.09
CA GLY A 148 -31.04 44.10 -7.80
C GLY A 148 -30.71 45.19 -8.83
N MET A 149 -31.54 45.24 -9.88
CA MET A 149 -31.40 46.06 -11.09
C MET A 149 -30.73 47.43 -10.87
N THR A 150 -29.67 47.67 -11.64
CA THR A 150 -29.19 49.00 -12.06
C THR A 150 -29.32 50.11 -11.02
N ALA A 151 -28.31 50.25 -10.16
CA ALA A 151 -28.02 51.55 -9.55
C ALA A 151 -27.71 52.54 -10.69
N GLU A 152 -28.71 53.35 -11.05
CA GLU A 152 -28.59 54.32 -12.15
C GLU A 152 -27.40 55.25 -11.91
N LEU A 153 -26.55 55.41 -12.93
CA LEU A 153 -25.48 56.41 -12.92
C LEU A 153 -26.14 57.80 -12.76
N PRO A 154 -25.82 58.58 -11.72
CA PRO A 154 -26.49 59.84 -11.45
C PRO A 154 -26.10 60.90 -12.48
N LEU A 155 -26.87 60.97 -13.57
CA LEU A 155 -26.73 62.01 -14.60
C LEU A 155 -26.94 63.38 -13.96
N ILE A 156 -25.92 64.23 -14.03
CA ILE A 156 -25.90 65.55 -13.40
C ILE A 156 -26.78 66.53 -14.21
N GLY A 157 -28.09 66.46 -13.99
CA GLY A 157 -29.09 67.31 -14.62
C GLY A 157 -29.03 68.76 -14.12
N VAL A 158 -28.45 69.66 -14.92
CA VAL A 158 -28.31 71.09 -14.57
C VAL A 158 -29.61 71.88 -14.84
N ARG A 159 -30.14 72.51 -13.77
CA ARG A 159 -31.16 73.60 -13.75
C ARG A 159 -32.54 73.31 -14.37
N GLY A 160 -33.55 73.26 -13.49
CA GLY A 160 -34.97 73.50 -13.83
C GLY A 160 -35.74 74.10 -12.65
N ARG A 161 -36.06 75.40 -12.67
CA ARG A 161 -36.68 76.12 -11.53
C ARG A 161 -38.19 76.30 -11.72
N ALA A 162 -38.98 75.34 -11.24
CA ALA A 162 -40.42 75.50 -11.02
C ALA A 162 -40.81 74.84 -9.69
N GLY A 163 -41.68 75.46 -8.89
CA GLY A 163 -41.90 75.04 -7.49
C GLY A 163 -43.36 74.77 -7.12
N ARG A 164 -43.57 73.77 -6.26
CA ARG A 164 -44.74 73.66 -5.37
C ARG A 164 -44.40 72.83 -4.11
N LYS A 165 -44.86 73.31 -2.95
CA LYS A 165 -44.81 72.72 -1.60
C LYS A 165 -46.04 73.28 -0.83
N PRO A 166 -46.44 72.73 0.33
CA PRO A 166 -46.36 71.34 0.81
C PRO A 166 -47.65 70.85 1.55
N ARG A 167 -47.81 69.53 1.73
CA ARG A 167 -48.63 68.90 2.80
C ARG A 167 -48.09 67.47 3.00
N ARG A 168 -47.47 66.99 4.10
CA ARG A 168 -47.45 67.27 5.57
C ARG A 168 -48.22 66.24 6.43
N ARG A 169 -47.69 65.02 6.51
CA ARG A 169 -47.66 64.08 7.66
C ARG A 169 -46.32 63.32 7.52
N ARG A 170 -45.39 63.20 8.47
CA ARG A 170 -45.38 63.00 9.95
C ARG A 170 -46.04 61.71 10.42
N THR A 171 -45.43 60.81 11.21
CA THR A 171 -44.01 60.40 11.46
C THR A 171 -44.03 59.34 12.59
N VAL A 172 -43.58 58.10 12.34
CA VAL A 172 -43.17 57.07 13.34
C VAL A 172 -42.18 56.15 12.57
N VAL A 173 -40.94 55.77 12.96
CA VAL A 173 -40.09 55.76 14.17
C VAL A 173 -39.91 54.37 14.83
N ALA A 174 -38.63 54.01 15.05
CA ALA A 174 -38.08 52.96 15.92
C ALA A 174 -38.08 51.47 15.49
N VAL A 175 -36.86 50.98 15.22
CA VAL A 175 -36.15 49.88 15.92
C VAL A 175 -36.95 48.65 16.37
N VAL A 176 -36.54 47.48 15.83
CA VAL A 176 -36.41 46.25 16.63
C VAL A 176 -35.02 45.66 16.41
N ALA A 177 -34.18 45.70 17.44
CA ALA A 177 -32.92 44.95 17.51
C ALA A 177 -32.76 44.43 18.94
N GLY A 178 -32.58 43.13 19.09
CA GLY A 178 -32.36 42.44 20.36
C GLY A 178 -33.61 42.17 21.21
N ALA A 179 -34.03 40.90 21.27
CA ALA A 179 -34.36 40.18 22.52
C ALA A 179 -35.00 38.79 22.27
N VAL A 180 -34.17 37.75 22.04
CA VAL A 180 -34.36 36.43 22.70
C VAL A 180 -32.98 35.83 22.98
N LEU A 181 -32.38 36.24 24.11
CA LEU A 181 -31.50 35.36 24.88
C LEU A 181 -32.34 34.76 26.00
N LEU A 182 -32.21 33.46 26.27
CA LEU A 182 -32.42 32.74 27.56
C LEU A 182 -32.90 31.28 27.36
N ALA A 183 -32.01 30.39 26.93
CA ALA A 183 -31.98 28.95 27.26
C ALA A 183 -30.74 28.31 26.60
N GLY A 184 -29.86 27.59 27.29
CA GLY A 184 -29.69 27.47 28.74
C GLY A 184 -28.34 26.82 29.05
N THR A 185 -27.52 27.45 29.90
CA THR A 185 -26.20 26.93 30.28
C THR A 185 -26.31 25.91 31.42
N ALA A 186 -26.03 24.64 31.14
CA ALA A 186 -25.74 23.63 32.15
C ALA A 186 -24.21 23.44 32.23
N ALA A 187 -23.63 23.58 33.41
CA ALA A 187 -22.18 23.58 33.59
C ALA A 187 -21.64 22.21 34.03
N TRP A 188 -20.44 21.87 33.55
CA TRP A 188 -19.57 20.87 34.17
C TRP A 188 -18.18 21.49 34.36
N VAL A 189 -17.77 21.69 35.62
CA VAL A 189 -16.44 22.19 36.02
C VAL A 189 -15.99 21.48 37.28
N THR A 190 -15.20 20.41 37.14
CA THR A 190 -14.41 19.81 38.24
C THR A 190 -13.15 19.11 37.71
N LEU A 191 -12.12 19.90 37.38
CA LEU A 191 -10.67 19.63 37.59
C LEU A 191 -10.02 18.32 37.02
N PRO A 192 -8.66 18.22 36.95
CA PRO A 192 -7.62 19.25 37.09
C PRO A 192 -6.78 19.44 35.81
N PRO A 193 -5.97 20.52 35.72
CA PRO A 193 -4.89 20.62 34.74
C PRO A 193 -3.58 19.99 35.27
N ASP A 194 -2.94 19.11 34.49
CA ASP A 194 -1.50 19.16 34.15
C ASP A 194 -1.02 17.83 33.51
N SER A 195 -0.29 17.93 32.39
CA SER A 195 0.86 17.06 32.06
C SER A 195 1.49 17.49 30.72
N LYS A 196 2.31 18.53 30.81
CA LYS A 196 3.31 18.91 29.79
C LYS A 196 4.16 17.69 29.39
N PRO A 197 4.31 17.34 28.10
CA PRO A 197 5.21 16.28 27.68
C PRO A 197 6.67 16.59 28.10
N ALA A 198 7.15 15.88 29.11
CA ALA A 198 8.55 15.89 29.49
C ALA A 198 9.35 15.06 28.48
N ALA A 199 10.60 15.45 28.21
CA ALA A 199 11.45 14.73 27.28
C ALA A 199 11.72 13.30 27.78
N VAL A 200 11.48 12.31 26.91
CA VAL A 200 11.86 10.92 27.16
C VAL A 200 13.40 10.83 27.17
N PRO A 201 14.04 10.29 28.23
CA PRO A 201 15.48 10.11 28.25
C PRO A 201 15.89 9.06 27.21
N ALA A 202 17.03 9.28 26.55
CA ALA A 202 17.53 8.35 25.53
C ALA A 202 17.83 6.96 26.13
N PRO A 203 17.55 5.86 25.40
CA PRO A 203 17.92 4.52 25.84
C PRO A 203 19.44 4.39 25.93
N THR A 204 19.93 3.91 27.08
CA THR A 204 21.36 3.72 27.35
C THR A 204 22.01 2.78 26.34
N ALA A 205 23.12 3.21 25.73
CA ALA A 205 23.86 2.39 24.79
C ALA A 205 24.43 1.14 25.46
N THR A 206 23.90 -0.05 25.11
CA THR A 206 24.58 -1.32 25.37
C THR A 206 25.71 -1.49 24.37
N ALA A 207 26.94 -1.62 24.85
CA ALA A 207 28.12 -1.70 24.00
C ALA A 207 28.15 -3.01 23.20
N SER A 208 28.19 -2.90 21.87
CA SER A 208 28.70 -3.96 21.01
C SER A 208 30.22 -3.83 20.88
N PRO A 209 30.99 -4.94 20.93
CA PRO A 209 32.45 -4.87 20.91
C PRO A 209 32.98 -4.48 19.52
N THR A 210 33.83 -3.45 19.46
CA THR A 210 34.57 -3.07 18.25
C THR A 210 35.58 -4.15 17.89
N VAL A 211 35.22 -5.04 16.96
CA VAL A 211 36.20 -5.96 16.34
C VAL A 211 36.93 -5.21 15.22
N THR A 212 38.20 -4.89 15.47
CA THR A 212 39.07 -4.15 14.54
C THR A 212 39.15 -4.83 13.17
N ALA A 213 38.85 -4.08 12.11
CA ALA A 213 39.09 -4.50 10.73
C ALA A 213 40.60 -4.56 10.42
N GLY A 214 41.23 -5.69 10.74
CA GLY A 214 42.65 -5.94 10.50
C GLY A 214 42.97 -6.03 9.00
N ARG A 215 43.47 -4.93 8.42
CA ARG A 215 44.07 -4.94 7.08
C ARG A 215 45.41 -5.68 7.14
N THR A 216 45.45 -6.90 6.58
CA THR A 216 46.72 -7.60 6.32
C THR A 216 46.72 -8.18 4.91
N THR A 217 47.52 -7.57 4.03
CA THR A 217 47.87 -8.13 2.72
C THR A 217 48.80 -9.33 2.90
N VAL A 218 48.63 -10.41 2.11
CA VAL A 218 49.69 -11.23 1.46
C VAL A 218 49.13 -12.58 0.99
N ALA A 219 49.51 -12.98 -0.21
CA ALA A 219 49.56 -14.35 -0.72
C ALA A 219 50.73 -14.43 -1.73
N PRO A 220 51.21 -15.62 -2.14
CA PRO A 220 51.06 -16.99 -1.58
C PRO A 220 52.45 -17.56 -1.16
N THR A 221 52.61 -18.90 -0.99
CA THR A 221 53.71 -19.75 -1.55
C THR A 221 54.02 -21.06 -0.77
N ALA A 222 54.17 -22.17 -1.53
CA ALA A 222 54.93 -23.43 -1.33
C ALA A 222 54.89 -24.31 -0.04
N THR A 223 54.35 -25.52 -0.22
CA THR A 223 55.06 -26.84 -0.21
C THR A 223 56.09 -27.24 0.88
N ALA A 224 55.70 -28.22 1.72
CA ALA A 224 56.47 -29.42 2.13
C ALA A 224 55.44 -30.51 2.57
N SER A 225 55.55 -31.82 2.31
CA SER A 225 56.56 -32.83 2.71
C SER A 225 56.67 -32.99 4.24
N ALA A 226 56.63 -34.18 4.87
CA ALA A 226 56.98 -35.51 4.35
C ALA A 226 56.14 -36.70 4.94
N ARG A 227 56.68 -37.92 4.75
CA ARG A 227 56.05 -39.26 4.83
C ARG A 227 56.39 -39.96 6.21
N PRO A 228 56.31 -41.31 6.40
CA PRO A 228 55.37 -41.95 7.33
C PRO A 228 56.03 -42.74 8.49
N SER A 229 55.20 -43.41 9.31
CA SER A 229 55.62 -44.57 10.12
C SER A 229 54.68 -45.78 9.94
N ARG A 230 55.25 -46.99 9.82
CA ARG A 230 54.61 -48.31 10.05
C ARG A 230 54.77 -48.64 11.55
N THR A 231 54.10 -49.58 12.24
CA THR A 231 53.96 -51.06 12.12
C THR A 231 53.18 -51.50 13.42
N THR A 232 52.66 -52.70 13.72
CA THR A 232 52.70 -54.09 13.21
C THR A 232 51.41 -54.84 13.67
N ALA A 233 51.17 -56.07 13.19
CA ALA A 233 50.34 -57.09 13.87
C ALA A 233 51.17 -57.79 14.99
N SER A 234 50.71 -58.72 15.85
CA SER A 234 49.60 -59.70 15.88
C SER A 234 49.13 -59.87 17.36
N ALA A 235 48.27 -60.79 17.83
CA ALA A 235 48.00 -62.19 17.44
C ALA A 235 46.69 -62.77 18.04
N THR A 236 46.41 -64.05 17.73
CA THR A 236 45.20 -64.81 18.06
C THR A 236 45.47 -65.94 19.05
N THR A 237 44.56 -66.20 20.01
CA THR A 237 44.36 -67.54 20.61
C THR A 237 42.93 -67.75 21.15
N ARG A 238 42.53 -69.02 21.26
CA ARG A 238 41.23 -69.65 21.61
C ARG A 238 41.58 -71.12 22.02
N PRO A 239 40.83 -71.94 22.82
CA PRO A 239 39.39 -71.90 23.18
C PRO A 239 38.99 -72.18 24.67
N SER A 240 37.68 -72.07 24.92
CA SER A 240 36.81 -72.91 25.80
C SER A 240 37.07 -73.07 27.31
N ARG A 241 36.03 -72.72 28.09
CA ARG A 241 35.10 -73.71 28.71
C ARG A 241 33.78 -73.06 29.15
N THR A 242 32.72 -73.85 29.24
CA THR A 242 31.39 -73.51 29.79
C THR A 242 30.95 -74.69 30.67
N PRO A 243 30.13 -74.48 31.72
CA PRO A 243 28.67 -74.59 31.52
C PRO A 243 27.82 -73.61 32.37
N SER A 244 26.53 -73.54 32.03
CA SER A 244 25.32 -73.29 32.84
C SER A 244 25.33 -72.44 34.14
N ALA A 245 24.31 -71.65 34.47
CA ALA A 245 23.13 -71.17 33.71
C ALA A 245 22.31 -70.17 34.55
N LYS A 246 21.68 -69.16 33.91
CA LYS A 246 20.29 -68.69 34.16
C LYS A 246 19.97 -67.56 33.14
N PRO A 247 18.79 -67.51 32.48
CA PRO A 247 18.52 -66.48 31.49
C PRO A 247 18.19 -65.12 32.14
N SER A 248 18.72 -64.05 31.57
CA SER A 248 18.24 -62.69 31.83
C SER A 248 18.36 -61.82 30.58
N ARG A 249 17.20 -61.34 30.12
CA ARG A 249 16.99 -60.23 29.16
C ARG A 249 17.87 -60.27 27.90
N THR A 250 17.33 -60.91 26.87
CA THR A 250 17.62 -60.64 25.46
C THR A 250 17.84 -59.13 25.23
N PRO A 251 18.95 -58.69 24.61
CA PRO A 251 18.99 -57.34 24.06
C PRO A 251 17.93 -57.29 22.98
N ALA A 252 16.88 -56.47 23.17
CA ALA A 252 15.85 -56.31 22.15
C ALA A 252 16.54 -55.88 20.86
N SER A 253 16.41 -56.70 19.81
CA SER A 253 16.85 -56.31 18.47
C SER A 253 16.11 -55.02 18.16
N ALA A 254 16.85 -53.91 18.11
CA ALA A 254 16.27 -52.63 17.76
C ALA A 254 15.62 -52.81 16.39
N ALA A 255 14.31 -52.61 16.32
CA ALA A 255 13.62 -52.62 15.04
C ALA A 255 14.37 -51.67 14.10
N PRO A 256 14.59 -52.03 12.82
CA PRO A 256 15.18 -51.09 11.88
C PRO A 256 14.37 -49.79 11.97
N PRO A 257 15.03 -48.61 12.05
CA PRO A 257 14.30 -47.36 12.21
C PRO A 257 13.25 -47.28 11.11
N PRO A 258 12.01 -46.84 11.43
CA PRO A 258 10.98 -46.70 10.41
C PRO A 258 11.56 -45.85 9.28
N PRO A 259 11.37 -46.24 8.00
CA PRO A 259 12.00 -45.53 6.90
C PRO A 259 11.59 -44.06 6.98
N SER A 260 12.55 -43.19 7.26
CA SER A 260 12.32 -41.76 7.38
C SER A 260 11.82 -41.27 6.03
N ALA A 261 10.50 -41.16 5.91
CA ALA A 261 9.88 -40.53 4.76
C ALA A 261 10.53 -39.16 4.57
N PRO A 262 10.82 -38.72 3.33
CA PRO A 262 11.31 -37.38 3.10
C PRO A 262 10.21 -36.40 3.49
N SER A 263 10.26 -35.92 4.73
CA SER A 263 9.29 -35.00 5.31
C SER A 263 9.55 -33.61 4.76
N ILE A 264 9.30 -33.44 3.46
CA ILE A 264 9.31 -32.15 2.79
C ILE A 264 8.26 -31.28 3.47
N THR A 265 8.68 -30.08 3.86
CA THR A 265 7.84 -29.11 4.56
C THR A 265 7.48 -27.97 3.61
N ALA A 266 6.40 -27.28 3.93
CA ALA A 266 6.05 -26.02 3.30
C ALA A 266 5.70 -25.02 4.41
N ARG A 267 6.13 -23.77 4.22
CA ARG A 267 5.62 -22.62 4.97
C ARG A 267 4.90 -21.72 3.98
N TYR A 268 3.67 -21.36 4.31
CA TYR A 268 2.95 -20.28 3.66
C TYR A 268 3.21 -18.98 4.43
N GLN A 269 3.21 -17.84 3.72
CA GLN A 269 3.04 -16.52 4.31
C GLN A 269 2.43 -15.57 3.28
N THR A 270 1.50 -14.72 3.72
CA THR A 270 1.04 -13.58 2.93
C THR A 270 2.12 -12.49 2.96
N GLU A 271 2.67 -12.11 1.79
CA GLU A 271 3.71 -11.09 1.69
C GLU A 271 3.12 -9.67 1.64
N SER A 272 2.05 -9.48 0.88
CA SER A 272 1.29 -8.22 0.83
C SER A 272 -0.21 -8.47 0.70
N ASP A 273 -1.00 -7.85 1.59
CA ASP A 273 -2.45 -7.74 1.46
C ASP A 273 -2.80 -6.63 0.46
N ARG A 274 -3.85 -6.83 -0.35
CA ARG A 274 -4.36 -5.83 -1.31
C ARG A 274 -5.89 -5.76 -1.23
N LEU A 275 -6.49 -4.69 -1.76
CA LEU A 275 -7.96 -4.53 -1.67
C LEU A 275 -8.73 -5.65 -2.37
N PHE A 276 -8.25 -6.12 -3.52
CA PHE A 276 -8.86 -7.18 -4.35
C PHE A 276 -7.93 -8.38 -4.54
N GLY A 277 -7.09 -8.70 -3.56
CA GLY A 277 -6.09 -9.76 -3.70
C GLY A 277 -5.02 -9.78 -2.63
N TYR A 278 -3.97 -10.57 -2.86
CA TYR A 278 -2.74 -10.60 -2.07
C TYR A 278 -1.62 -11.32 -2.82
N THR A 279 -0.37 -11.11 -2.42
CA THR A 279 0.76 -11.95 -2.84
C THR A 279 1.00 -13.03 -1.79
N GLY A 280 0.97 -14.30 -2.21
CA GLY A 280 1.33 -15.44 -1.39
C GLY A 280 2.76 -15.91 -1.65
N GLU A 281 3.56 -16.05 -0.60
CA GLU A 281 4.83 -16.79 -0.64
C GLU A 281 4.62 -18.21 -0.08
N ILE A 282 5.17 -19.21 -0.76
CA ILE A 282 5.33 -20.56 -0.23
C ILE A 282 6.80 -20.98 -0.32
N VAL A 283 7.43 -21.22 0.84
CA VAL A 283 8.78 -21.78 0.93
C VAL A 283 8.67 -23.28 1.18
N VAL A 284 9.03 -24.07 0.15
CA VAL A 284 9.16 -25.52 0.21
C VAL A 284 10.56 -25.86 0.73
N GLY A 285 10.67 -26.67 1.79
CA GLY A 285 11.94 -27.06 2.40
C GLY A 285 12.12 -28.57 2.44
N ASN A 286 13.31 -29.07 2.10
CA ASN A 286 13.66 -30.48 2.21
C ASN A 286 14.67 -30.70 3.36
N PRO A 287 14.23 -30.96 4.60
CA PRO A 287 15.12 -31.30 5.71
C PRO A 287 15.71 -32.72 5.61
N GLY A 288 15.35 -33.50 4.58
CA GLY A 288 15.83 -34.85 4.35
C GLY A 288 17.23 -34.91 3.72
N GLY A 289 17.90 -36.06 3.91
CA GLY A 289 19.23 -36.33 3.34
C GLY A 289 19.23 -36.76 1.86
N VAL A 290 18.10 -36.68 1.16
CA VAL A 290 17.93 -37.11 -0.24
C VAL A 290 17.08 -36.05 -0.99
N PRO A 291 17.43 -35.66 -2.22
CA PRO A 291 16.60 -34.75 -3.03
C PRO A 291 15.18 -35.29 -3.27
N VAL A 292 14.19 -34.39 -3.34
CA VAL A 292 12.78 -34.74 -3.62
C VAL A 292 12.36 -34.09 -4.93
N ALA A 293 12.04 -34.91 -5.94
CA ALA A 293 11.58 -34.44 -7.26
C ALA A 293 10.06 -34.26 -7.31
N ASP A 294 9.30 -35.31 -6.98
CA ASP A 294 7.86 -35.39 -7.17
C ASP A 294 7.05 -34.69 -6.04
N TRP A 295 7.46 -33.48 -5.65
CA TRP A 295 6.71 -32.68 -4.69
C TRP A 295 5.54 -31.94 -5.36
N ALA A 296 4.47 -31.78 -4.60
CA ALA A 296 3.33 -30.97 -4.98
C ALA A 296 2.78 -30.22 -3.77
N VAL A 297 2.62 -28.90 -3.89
CA VAL A 297 1.88 -28.08 -2.93
C VAL A 297 0.48 -27.86 -3.50
N VAL A 298 -0.55 -28.15 -2.70
CA VAL A 298 -1.96 -27.97 -3.04
C VAL A 298 -2.52 -26.86 -2.16
N VAL A 299 -2.97 -25.78 -2.80
CA VAL A 299 -3.59 -24.61 -2.15
C VAL A 299 -5.06 -24.57 -2.54
N THR A 300 -5.96 -24.38 -1.58
CA THR A 300 -7.38 -24.14 -1.83
C THR A 300 -7.68 -22.68 -1.53
N LEU A 301 -8.15 -21.94 -2.52
CA LEU A 301 -8.64 -20.57 -2.35
C LEU A 301 -10.16 -20.55 -2.11
N ALA A 302 -10.64 -19.39 -1.69
CA ALA A 302 -12.06 -19.12 -1.61
C ALA A 302 -12.72 -19.05 -3.01
N GLU A 303 -14.05 -19.19 -3.07
CA GLU A 303 -14.76 -19.06 -4.34
C GLU A 303 -14.72 -17.63 -4.88
N GLY A 304 -14.58 -17.49 -6.21
CA GLY A 304 -14.50 -16.19 -6.90
C GLY A 304 -13.08 -15.65 -7.09
N THR A 305 -12.03 -16.43 -6.76
CA THR A 305 -10.62 -16.04 -6.94
C THR A 305 -9.95 -16.64 -8.18
N THR A 306 -8.98 -15.92 -8.74
CA THR A 306 -8.04 -16.43 -9.75
C THR A 306 -6.59 -16.24 -9.29
N VAL A 307 -5.67 -17.07 -9.80
CA VAL A 307 -4.22 -16.89 -9.60
C VAL A 307 -3.58 -16.48 -10.91
N ASP A 308 -2.69 -15.50 -10.83
CA ASP A 308 -1.84 -15.01 -11.91
C ASP A 308 -0.39 -14.85 -11.37
N ASP A 309 0.54 -14.50 -12.26
CA ASP A 309 1.95 -14.15 -11.96
C ASP A 309 2.66 -15.10 -10.97
N VAL A 310 2.71 -16.40 -11.32
CA VAL A 310 3.39 -17.43 -10.54
C VAL A 310 4.87 -17.53 -10.95
N ASP A 311 5.79 -17.28 -10.02
CA ASP A 311 7.22 -17.57 -10.17
C ASP A 311 7.65 -18.73 -9.24
N GLY A 312 8.81 -19.33 -9.55
CA GLY A 312 9.41 -20.41 -8.78
C GLY A 312 8.78 -21.79 -8.97
N ALA A 313 7.60 -21.91 -9.59
CA ALA A 313 6.92 -23.19 -9.82
C ALA A 313 6.13 -23.27 -11.14
N ASN A 314 5.96 -24.48 -11.65
CA ASN A 314 4.88 -24.81 -12.59
C ASN A 314 3.58 -24.93 -11.79
N TRP A 315 2.46 -24.49 -12.35
CA TRP A 315 1.17 -24.53 -11.67
C TRP A 315 0.02 -24.99 -12.57
N ARG A 316 -1.08 -25.38 -11.95
CA ARG A 316 -2.40 -25.59 -12.58
C ARG A 316 -3.50 -25.24 -11.58
N GLN A 317 -4.62 -24.69 -12.05
CA GLN A 317 -5.78 -24.34 -11.22
C GLN A 317 -7.04 -25.10 -11.66
N ASP A 318 -7.53 -25.99 -10.79
CA ASP A 318 -8.78 -26.74 -10.95
C ASP A 318 -9.88 -26.05 -10.14
N ARG A 319 -10.57 -25.08 -10.77
CA ARG A 319 -11.54 -24.15 -10.16
C ARG A 319 -10.92 -23.32 -9.03
N ARG A 320 -10.95 -23.82 -7.79
CA ARG A 320 -10.43 -23.13 -6.58
C ARG A 320 -9.23 -23.84 -5.95
N VAL A 321 -8.78 -24.94 -6.54
CA VAL A 321 -7.65 -25.74 -6.05
C VAL A 321 -6.48 -25.55 -7.01
N ILE A 322 -5.38 -24.97 -6.52
CA ILE A 322 -4.13 -24.84 -7.28
C ILE A 322 -3.20 -25.97 -6.87
N THR A 323 -2.51 -26.58 -7.85
CA THR A 323 -1.34 -27.43 -7.59
C THR A 323 -0.09 -26.77 -8.13
N PHE A 324 0.88 -26.50 -7.26
CA PHE A 324 2.24 -26.07 -7.63
C PHE A 324 3.20 -27.26 -7.60
N THR A 325 4.09 -27.34 -8.59
CA THR A 325 5.14 -28.37 -8.76
C THR A 325 6.39 -27.75 -9.37
N GLY A 326 7.57 -28.36 -9.23
CA GLY A 326 8.80 -27.73 -9.74
C GLY A 326 10.02 -28.64 -9.85
N ALA A 327 11.20 -28.01 -9.87
CA ALA A 327 12.48 -28.71 -9.85
C ALA A 327 12.69 -29.49 -8.54
N ALA A 328 13.62 -30.45 -8.56
CA ALA A 328 13.87 -31.28 -7.38
C ALA A 328 14.55 -30.49 -6.25
N VAL A 329 13.91 -30.41 -5.08
CA VAL A 329 14.48 -29.73 -3.92
C VAL A 329 15.61 -30.58 -3.34
N ALA A 330 16.83 -30.06 -3.41
CA ALA A 330 18.04 -30.73 -2.93
C ALA A 330 17.97 -31.07 -1.43
N ALA A 331 18.77 -32.05 -0.99
CA ALA A 331 18.89 -32.42 0.42
C ALA A 331 19.39 -31.22 1.26
N GLY A 332 18.63 -30.84 2.29
CA GLY A 332 18.89 -29.63 3.08
C GLY A 332 18.60 -28.30 2.36
N GLY A 333 18.02 -28.34 1.16
CA GLY A 333 17.70 -27.16 0.35
C GLY A 333 16.26 -26.69 0.52
N SER A 334 15.96 -25.54 -0.10
CA SER A 334 14.62 -24.97 -0.18
C SER A 334 14.34 -24.37 -1.56
N GLN A 335 13.07 -24.17 -1.87
CA GLN A 335 12.58 -23.52 -3.09
C GLN A 335 11.42 -22.59 -2.70
N THR A 336 11.50 -21.33 -3.12
CA THR A 336 10.43 -20.34 -2.94
C THR A 336 9.50 -20.37 -4.16
N ILE A 337 8.22 -20.12 -3.91
CA ILE A 337 7.15 -19.96 -4.89
C ILE A 337 6.44 -18.66 -4.52
N THR A 338 6.25 -17.75 -5.46
CA THR A 338 5.44 -16.53 -5.28
C THR A 338 4.30 -16.55 -6.28
N PHE A 339 3.13 -16.04 -5.87
CA PHE A 339 1.94 -15.97 -6.73
C PHE A 339 1.00 -14.86 -6.29
N ASP A 340 0.37 -14.19 -7.26
CA ASP A 340 -0.64 -13.16 -7.01
C ASP A 340 -2.05 -13.77 -7.07
N VAL A 341 -2.81 -13.60 -5.99
CA VAL A 341 -4.22 -13.96 -5.90
C VAL A 341 -5.08 -12.72 -6.19
N ARG A 342 -6.06 -12.87 -7.09
CA ARG A 342 -7.12 -11.89 -7.33
C ARG A 342 -8.44 -12.38 -6.75
N ASP A 343 -9.21 -11.51 -6.10
CA ASP A 343 -10.54 -11.78 -5.53
C ASP A 343 -11.50 -10.65 -5.92
N SER A 344 -12.71 -10.98 -6.37
CA SER A 344 -13.74 -9.98 -6.72
C SER A 344 -14.37 -9.30 -5.50
N ARG A 345 -14.00 -9.69 -4.27
CA ARG A 345 -14.54 -9.15 -3.02
C ARG A 345 -13.50 -8.27 -2.31
N PRO A 346 -13.88 -7.09 -1.80
CA PRO A 346 -12.95 -6.23 -1.08
C PRO A 346 -12.47 -6.90 0.22
N LYS A 347 -11.16 -6.85 0.45
CA LYS A 347 -10.41 -7.57 1.50
C LYS A 347 -10.46 -9.08 1.31
N ALA A 348 -9.76 -9.51 0.24
CA ALA A 348 -9.36 -10.90 0.03
C ALA A 348 -8.76 -11.51 1.32
N ARG A 349 -8.86 -12.83 1.47
CA ARG A 349 -8.35 -13.55 2.64
C ARG A 349 -7.35 -14.62 2.22
N GLU A 350 -6.44 -14.93 3.13
CA GLU A 350 -5.50 -16.04 3.06
C GLU A 350 -6.20 -17.36 2.67
N PRO A 351 -5.50 -18.34 2.07
CA PRO A 351 -6.12 -19.53 1.50
C PRO A 351 -6.95 -20.33 2.51
N GLU A 352 -8.03 -20.98 2.06
CA GLU A 352 -8.81 -21.91 2.89
C GLU A 352 -7.96 -23.10 3.38
N SER A 353 -6.91 -23.47 2.64
CA SER A 353 -5.88 -24.42 3.06
C SER A 353 -4.64 -24.35 2.17
N CYS A 354 -3.49 -24.70 2.73
CA CYS A 354 -2.27 -25.04 2.00
C CYS A 354 -1.76 -26.39 2.53
N THR A 355 -1.40 -27.31 1.64
CA THR A 355 -0.82 -28.62 2.01
C THR A 355 0.33 -29.03 1.09
N ILE A 356 1.32 -29.74 1.62
CA ILE A 356 2.38 -30.40 0.85
C ILE A 356 2.44 -31.87 1.24
N GLY A 357 2.36 -32.80 0.27
CA GLY A 357 2.37 -34.24 0.54
C GLY A 357 1.29 -34.73 1.51
N GLY A 358 0.20 -33.99 1.69
CA GLY A 358 -0.85 -34.27 2.69
C GLY A 358 -0.55 -33.77 4.12
N GLN A 359 0.46 -32.92 4.32
CA GLN A 359 0.70 -32.18 5.57
C GLN A 359 0.34 -30.70 5.37
N GLN A 360 -0.24 -30.05 6.38
CA GLN A 360 -0.58 -28.62 6.31
C GLN A 360 0.69 -27.76 6.27
N CYS A 361 0.68 -26.70 5.46
CA CYS A 361 1.75 -25.72 5.43
C CYS A 361 1.81 -24.95 6.76
N ALA A 362 3.00 -24.70 7.29
CA ALA A 362 3.14 -23.86 8.47
C ALA A 362 2.81 -22.39 8.13
N GLY A 363 2.18 -21.65 9.04
CA GLY A 363 1.85 -20.24 8.85
C GLY A 363 0.47 -19.96 8.23
N LEU A 364 -0.41 -20.98 8.20
CA LEU A 364 -1.81 -20.92 7.74
C LEU A 364 -2.69 -21.77 8.66
#